data_AF-A0A3Q9SAE1-F1
#
_entry.id   AF-A0A3Q9SAE1-F1
#
_cell.length_a   1.000
_cell.length_b   1.000
_cell.length_c   1.000
_cell.angle_alpha   90.00
_cell.angle_beta   90.00
_cell.angle_gamma   90.00
#
_symmetry.space_group_name_H-M   'P 1'
#
loop_
_entity.id
_entity.type
_entity.pdbx_description
1 polymer ?
#
loop_
_entity_poly.entity_id
_entity_poly.type
_entity_poly.pdbx_seq_one_letter_code
_entity_poly.pdbx_strand_id
1 'polypeptide(L)' 'MERETTYCCDHHVDIAFDNFLVDNETFPYLVNITGHKCTYCNKEATYALKSRP' A
#
# COMPACT_ATOMS: atom_id res chain seq x y z
N MET A 1 17.56 -4.68 -2.88
CA MET A 1 16.72 -4.02 -1.88
C MET A 1 15.31 -4.49 -2.12
N GLU A 2 14.77 -5.24 -1.17
CA GLU A 2 13.46 -5.89 -1.26
C GLU A 2 12.41 -4.78 -1.29
N ARG A 3 11.56 -4.78 -2.32
CA ARG A 3 10.58 -3.71 -2.57
C ARG A 3 9.48 -3.82 -1.51
N GLU A 4 9.52 -2.96 -0.51
CA GLU A 4 8.53 -2.92 0.58
C GLU A 4 7.14 -2.67 -0.02
N THR A 5 6.34 -3.73 -0.07
CA THR A 5 4.99 -3.69 -0.64
C THR A 5 4.01 -3.45 0.51
N THR A 6 3.47 -2.24 0.61
CA THR A 6 2.50 -1.90 1.65
C THR A 6 1.10 -2.35 1.23
N TYR A 7 0.43 -3.12 2.08
CA TYR A 7 -0.93 -3.59 1.83
C TYR A 7 -1.94 -2.74 2.60
N CYS A 8 -2.96 -2.23 1.92
CA CYS A 8 -4.02 -1.43 2.55
C CYS A 8 -5.41 -1.82 2.06
N CYS A 9 -6.41 -1.62 2.91
CA CYS A 9 -7.81 -1.67 2.51
C CYS A 9 -8.23 -0.33 1.89
N ASP A 10 -9.42 -0.30 1.28
CA ASP A 10 -10.04 0.92 0.76
C ASP A 10 -10.10 2.06 1.77
N HIS A 11 -10.37 1.75 3.04
CA HIS A 11 -10.52 2.77 4.07
C HIS A 11 -9.20 3.40 4.52
N HIS A 12 -8.06 2.74 4.31
CA HIS A 12 -6.74 3.22 4.75
C HIS A 12 -5.81 3.51 3.56
N VAL A 13 -6.35 3.57 2.35
CA VAL A 13 -5.56 3.83 1.14
C VAL A 13 -4.92 5.21 1.17
N ASP A 14 -5.63 6.23 1.67
CA ASP A 14 -5.11 7.59 1.78
C ASP A 14 -3.92 7.68 2.74
N ILE A 15 -4.02 7.01 3.89
CA ILE A 15 -2.93 6.97 4.89
C ILE A 15 -1.73 6.21 4.32
N ALA A 16 -1.97 5.09 3.64
CA ALA A 16 -0.93 4.32 2.98
C ALA A 16 -0.22 5.13 1.89
N PHE A 17 -0.99 5.91 1.12
CA PHE A 17 -0.47 6.81 0.10
C PHE A 17 0.43 7.88 0.69
N ASP A 18 -0.02 8.57 1.74
CA ASP A 18 0.73 9.65 2.38
C ASP A 18 2.07 9.13 2.92
N ASN A 19 2.04 7.99 3.62
CA ASN A 19 3.25 7.34 4.12
C ASN A 19 4.21 6.97 2.98
N PHE A 20 3.69 6.37 1.91
CA PHE A 20 4.50 5.99 0.77
C PHE A 20 5.14 7.20 0.09
N LEU A 21 4.38 8.29 -0.06
CA LEU A 21 4.87 9.53 -0.65
C LEU A 21 5.97 10.17 0.21
N VAL A 22 5.83 10.15 1.54
CA VAL A 22 6.84 10.66 2.46
C VAL A 22 8.12 9.82 2.41
N ASP A 23 7.99 8.49 2.34
CA ASP A 23 9.12 7.56 2.39
C ASP A 23 9.86 7.45 1.04
N ASN A 24 9.13 7.46 -0.08
CA ASN A 24 9.68 7.22 -1.41
C ASN A 24 9.75 8.49 -2.27
N GLU A 25 9.24 9.63 -1.77
CA GLU A 25 9.14 10.91 -2.49
C GLU A 25 8.47 10.76 -3.88
N THR A 26 7.61 9.75 -4.03
CA THR A 26 7.00 9.39 -5.30
C THR A 26 5.62 8.77 -5.13
N PHE A 27 4.80 8.84 -6.18
CA PHE A 27 3.46 8.25 -6.16
C PHE A 27 3.53 6.72 -6.30
N PRO A 28 2.87 5.97 -5.40
CA PRO A 28 2.76 4.52 -5.51
C PRO A 28 1.82 4.11 -6.64
N TYR A 29 2.07 2.93 -7.19
CA TYR A 29 1.13 2.23 -8.04
C TYR A 29 0.23 1.34 -7.19
N LEU A 30 -1.07 1.54 -7.31
CA LEU A 30 -2.08 0.68 -6.69
C LEU A 30 -2.29 -0.56 -7.54
N VAL A 31 -2.09 -1.72 -6.92
CA VAL A 31 -2.42 -3.02 -7.51
C VAL A 31 -3.53 -3.66 -6.69
N ASN A 32 -4.62 -4.07 -7.34
CA ASN A 32 -5.68 -4.83 -6.68
C ASN A 32 -5.15 -6.20 -6.28
N ILE A 33 -5.35 -6.56 -5.02
CA ILE A 33 -4.87 -7.82 -4.44
C ILE A 33 -5.95 -8.40 -3.52
N THR A 34 -5.87 -9.70 -3.28
CA THR A 34 -6.79 -10.44 -2.42
C THR A 34 -6.02 -11.39 -1.51
N GLY A 35 -6.52 -11.67 -0.32
CA GLY A 35 -5.90 -12.63 0.61
C GLY A 35 -4.75 -12.06 1.46
N HIS A 36 -4.50 -10.76 1.40
CA HIS A 36 -3.59 -10.07 2.31
C HIS A 36 -4.38 -9.25 3.34
N LYS A 37 -3.68 -8.84 4.40
CA LYS A 37 -4.24 -7.99 5.45
C LYS A 37 -3.69 -6.58 5.35
N CYS A 38 -4.56 -5.62 5.60
CA CYS A 38 -4.21 -4.22 5.69
C CYS A 38 -3.26 -4.01 6.87
N THR A 39 -2.13 -3.34 6.63
CA THR A 39 -1.13 -3.03 7.65
C THR A 39 -1.71 -2.21 8.81
N TYR A 40 -2.71 -1.38 8.54
CA TYR A 40 -3.27 -0.42 9.51
C TYR A 40 -4.35 -1.03 10.40
N CYS A 41 -5.24 -1.85 9.84
CA CYS A 41 -6.42 -2.35 10.57
C CYS A 41 -6.55 -3.87 10.61
N ASN A 42 -5.61 -4.61 10.03
CA ASN A 42 -5.61 -6.07 9.94
C ASN A 42 -6.84 -6.70 9.25
N LYS A 43 -7.73 -5.87 8.66
CA LYS A 43 -8.82 -6.34 7.77
C LYS A 43 -8.27 -6.75 6.42
N GLU A 44 -9.12 -7.30 5.56
CA GLU A 44 -8.74 -7.63 4.19
C GLU A 44 -8.19 -6.40 3.45
N ALA A 45 -6.99 -6.53 2.89
CA ALA A 45 -6.40 -5.52 2.03
C ALA A 45 -6.96 -5.69 0.61
N THR A 46 -7.31 -4.56 0.01
CA THR A 46 -7.81 -4.47 -1.36
C THR A 46 -6.70 -4.05 -2.32
N TYR A 47 -5.69 -3.35 -1.80
CA TYR A 47 -4.63 -2.74 -2.59
C TYR A 47 -3.23 -3.05 -2.05
N ALA A 48 -2.28 -3.21 -2.95
CA ALA A 48 -0.86 -3.22 -2.70
C ALA A 48 -0.22 -1.99 -3.35
N LEU A 49 0.53 -1.21 -2.57
CA LEU A 49 1.32 -0.08 -3.05
C LEU A 49 2.67 -0.59 -3.54
N LYS A 50 3.04 -0.23 -4.77
CA LYS A 50 4.32 -0.60 -5.38
C LYS A 50 5.01 0.61 -5.99
N SER A 51 6.32 0.71 -5.79
CA SER A 51 7.17 1.63 -6.56
C SER A 51 7.25 1.15 -8.01
N ARG A 52 7.31 2.08 -8.98
CA ARG A 52 7.39 1.78 -10.42
C ARG A 52 8.45 0.68 -10.68
N PRO A 53 8.16 -0.36 -11.50
CA PRO A 53 9.08 -1.47 -11.71
C PRO A 53 10.45 -1.06 -12.25
#